data_AF-E6WLD1-F1
#
_entry.id   AF-E6WLD1-F1
#
_cell.length_a   1.000
_cell.length_b   1.000
_cell.length_c   1.000
_cell.angle_alpha   90.00
_cell.angle_beta   90.00
_cell.angle_gamma   90.00
#
_symmetry.space_group_name_H-M   'P 1'
#
loop_
_entity.id
_entity.type
_entity.pdbx_description
1 polymer ?
#
loop_
_entity_poly.entity_id
_entity_poly.type
_entity_poly.pdbx_seq_one_letter_code
_entity_poly.pdbx_strand_id
1 'polypeptide(L)'
;MNVLIIIAHPEADSFNSYLASKAGRRFEKQGSLVHSVNLYSENFEPREGQIFYPDRQDVERFDALREHRYHWNAHRLPEDVTRHIELLKNSDLLLLHFPFWWFAMPAILKGWMDRVFVYGGIYDSSHRHQNGVMKGKRALLTVSAGASANACAYNGRDGDMRLMLWPPIHAPTI
;
A
#
# COMPACT_ATOMS: atom_id res chain seq x y z
N MET A 1 -16.96 10.52 4.34
CA MET A 1 -16.22 9.33 3.89
C MET A 1 -14.94 9.22 4.69
N ASN A 2 -14.39 8.01 4.77
CA ASN A 2 -13.14 7.74 5.46
C ASN A 2 -12.01 7.70 4.42
N VAL A 3 -10.97 8.51 4.61
CA VAL A 3 -9.82 8.61 3.71
C VAL A 3 -8.58 8.11 4.44
N LEU A 4 -7.90 7.11 3.87
CA LEU A 4 -6.60 6.66 4.33
C LEU A 4 -5.52 7.24 3.41
N ILE A 5 -4.55 7.91 3.99
CA ILE A 5 -3.40 8.49 3.28
C ILE A 5 -2.15 7.74 3.75
N ILE A 6 -1.49 7.01 2.86
CA ILE A 6 -0.19 6.38 3.10
C ILE A 6 0.89 7.23 2.43
N ILE A 7 1.91 7.60 3.20
CA ILE A 7 3.05 8.40 2.76
C ILE A 7 4.30 7.53 2.83
N ALA A 8 5.03 7.43 1.72
CA ALA A 8 6.30 6.72 1.65
C ALA A 8 7.43 7.68 1.26
N HIS A 9 7.82 8.55 2.19
CA HIS A 9 8.96 9.45 2.02
C HIS A 9 9.73 9.61 3.35
N PRO A 10 11.09 9.53 3.35
CA PRO A 10 11.88 9.61 4.58
C PRO A 10 11.95 11.03 5.17
N GLU A 11 11.95 12.06 4.32
CA GLU A 11 11.93 13.45 4.76
C GLU A 11 10.50 13.89 5.10
N ALA A 12 10.31 14.32 6.36
CA ALA A 12 9.02 14.75 6.90
C ALA A 12 8.47 16.00 6.19
N ASP A 13 9.33 16.93 5.81
CA ASP A 13 8.96 18.19 5.13
C ASP A 13 9.09 18.10 3.60
N SER A 14 9.10 16.88 3.05
CA SER A 14 9.21 16.68 1.60
C SER A 14 8.01 17.23 0.84
N PHE A 15 8.19 17.43 -0.47
CA PHE A 15 7.08 17.76 -1.36
C PHE A 15 5.96 16.71 -1.32
N ASN A 16 6.28 15.43 -1.16
CA ASN A 16 5.28 14.35 -1.00
C ASN A 16 4.47 14.53 0.29
N SER A 17 5.13 14.78 1.41
CA SER A 17 4.47 15.03 2.71
C SER A 17 3.62 16.29 2.67
N TYR A 18 4.09 17.34 2.00
CA TYR A 18 3.33 18.56 1.78
C TYR A 18 2.05 18.31 0.97
N LEU A 19 2.14 17.57 -0.15
CA LEU A 19 0.98 17.21 -0.97
C LEU A 19 -0.02 16.36 -0.19
N ALA A 20 0.45 15.36 0.56
CA ALA A 20 -0.39 14.53 1.42
C ALA A 20 -1.14 15.37 2.47
N SER A 21 -0.43 16.28 3.14
CA SER A 21 -1.00 17.20 4.13
C SER A 21 -1.99 18.20 3.52
N LYS A 22 -1.81 18.60 2.26
CA LYS A 22 -2.77 19.44 1.54
C LYS A 22 -4.01 18.64 1.15
N ALA A 23 -3.85 17.41 0.68
CA ALA A 23 -4.95 16.51 0.36
C ALA A 23 -5.80 16.21 1.61
N GLY A 24 -5.18 15.82 2.72
CA GLY A 24 -5.86 15.54 3.99
C GLY A 24 -6.72 16.73 4.45
N ARG A 25 -6.10 17.93 4.54
CA ARG A 25 -6.84 19.15 4.92
C ARG A 25 -7.99 19.49 3.98
N ARG A 26 -7.90 19.14 2.69
CA ARG A 26 -8.99 19.37 1.73
C ARG A 26 -10.17 18.44 2.01
N PHE A 27 -9.90 17.16 2.29
CA PHE A 27 -10.92 16.16 2.63
C PHE A 27 -11.58 16.44 3.99
N GLU A 28 -10.79 16.83 5.00
CA GLU A 28 -11.31 17.24 6.32
C GLU A 28 -12.28 18.42 6.18
N LYS A 29 -11.92 19.45 5.40
CA LYS A 29 -12.81 20.59 5.11
C LYS A 29 -14.10 20.22 4.39
N GLN A 30 -14.17 19.04 3.77
CA GLN A 30 -15.38 18.50 3.15
C GLN A 30 -16.17 17.57 4.09
N GLY A 31 -15.77 17.46 5.36
CA GLY A 31 -16.41 16.58 6.36
C GLY A 31 -16.01 15.12 6.27
N SER A 32 -14.86 14.80 5.63
CA SER A 32 -14.31 13.44 5.63
C SER A 32 -13.48 13.19 6.89
N LEU A 33 -13.49 11.96 7.37
CA LEU A 33 -12.55 11.49 8.38
C LEU A 33 -11.25 11.09 7.68
N VAL A 34 -10.12 11.65 8.09
CA VAL A 34 -8.82 11.41 7.44
C VAL A 34 -7.87 10.72 8.42
N HIS A 35 -7.30 9.60 8.00
CA HIS A 35 -6.22 8.91 8.69
C HIS A 35 -4.97 8.98 7.82
N SER A 36 -3.88 9.55 8.36
CA SER A 36 -2.60 9.63 7.66
C SER A 36 -1.56 8.76 8.34
N VAL A 37 -0.83 7.97 7.55
CA VAL A 37 0.25 7.11 8.00
C VAL A 37 1.49 7.38 7.16
N ASN A 38 2.59 7.79 7.81
CA ASN A 38 3.89 7.83 7.17
C ASN A 38 4.68 6.57 7.54
N LEU A 39 4.96 5.72 6.55
CA LEU A 39 5.64 4.44 6.76
C LEU A 39 7.04 4.61 7.33
N TYR A 40 7.75 5.69 6.98
CA TYR A 40 9.06 5.98 7.54
C TYR A 40 8.97 6.43 8.99
N SER A 41 8.01 7.30 9.33
CA SER A 41 7.80 7.75 10.71
C SER A 41 7.37 6.61 11.64
N GLU A 42 6.65 5.62 11.12
CA GLU A 42 6.28 4.41 11.86
C GLU A 42 7.42 3.38 11.94
N ASN A 43 8.55 3.60 11.27
CA ASN A 43 9.61 2.60 11.08
C ASN A 43 9.05 1.25 10.58
N PHE A 44 8.11 1.30 9.63
CA PHE A 44 7.47 0.10 9.11
C PHE A 44 8.52 -0.85 8.53
N GLU A 45 8.59 -2.07 9.04
CA GLU A 45 9.52 -3.10 8.55
C GLU A 45 8.98 -3.67 7.23
N PRO A 46 9.64 -3.42 6.09
CA PRO A 46 9.07 -3.77 4.80
C PRO A 46 9.36 -5.21 4.36
N ARG A 47 10.32 -5.89 4.99
CA ARG A 47 10.65 -7.25 4.60
C ARG A 47 9.58 -8.19 5.14
N GLU A 48 9.07 -9.08 4.30
CA GLU A 48 8.29 -10.23 4.75
C GLU A 48 9.24 -11.36 5.20
N GLY A 49 8.85 -12.13 6.21
CA GLY A 49 9.71 -13.21 6.69
C GLY A 49 9.19 -13.97 7.91
N GLN A 50 9.84 -15.08 8.17
CA GLN A 50 9.47 -16.03 9.23
C GLN A 50 9.47 -15.44 10.65
N ILE A 51 10.17 -14.32 10.86
CA ILE A 51 10.27 -13.63 12.16
C ILE A 51 8.93 -13.08 12.66
N PHE A 52 7.99 -12.81 11.75
CA PHE A 52 6.66 -12.29 12.09
C PHE A 52 5.67 -13.38 12.50
N TYR A 53 6.06 -14.65 12.35
CA TYR A 53 5.22 -15.81 12.59
C TYR A 53 5.96 -16.75 13.53
N PRO A 54 5.99 -16.49 14.86
CA PRO A 54 6.67 -17.38 15.80
C PRO A 54 5.97 -18.75 15.92
N ASP A 55 4.64 -18.77 15.76
CA ASP A 55 3.79 -19.97 15.86
C ASP A 55 3.40 -20.52 14.48
N ARG A 56 4.39 -20.74 13.62
CA ARG A 56 4.19 -21.19 12.22
C ARG A 56 3.38 -22.47 12.11
N GLN A 57 2.64 -22.60 11.01
CA GLN A 57 1.98 -23.86 10.66
C GLN A 57 3.01 -24.94 10.32
N ASP A 58 4.07 -24.57 9.60
CA ASP A 58 5.19 -25.45 9.24
C ASP A 58 6.49 -24.87 9.82
N VAL A 59 7.04 -25.54 10.83
CA VAL A 59 8.27 -25.10 11.50
C VAL A 59 9.52 -25.34 10.66
N GLU A 60 9.48 -26.35 9.78
CA GLU A 60 10.61 -26.78 8.94
C GLU A 60 10.77 -25.91 7.69
N ARG A 61 9.65 -25.38 7.15
CA ARG A 61 9.66 -24.58 5.93
C ARG A 61 8.74 -23.37 6.01
N PHE A 62 9.33 -22.18 5.79
CA PHE A 62 8.57 -20.95 5.62
C PHE A 62 7.96 -20.84 4.22
N ASP A 63 6.64 -20.67 4.17
CA ASP A 63 5.87 -20.29 2.98
C ASP A 63 4.96 -19.12 3.35
N ALA A 64 5.28 -17.92 2.84
CA ALA A 64 4.58 -16.70 3.22
C ALA A 64 3.07 -16.78 2.95
N LEU A 65 2.62 -17.35 1.82
CA LEU A 65 1.19 -17.40 1.49
C LEU A 65 0.43 -18.37 2.42
N ARG A 66 1.05 -19.50 2.79
CA ARG A 66 0.45 -20.43 3.75
C ARG A 66 0.37 -19.80 5.13
N GLU A 67 1.44 -19.16 5.59
CA GLU A 67 1.47 -18.50 6.89
C GLU A 67 0.49 -17.32 6.96
N HIS A 68 0.37 -16.53 5.89
CA HIS A 68 -0.65 -15.48 5.76
C HIS A 68 -2.04 -16.01 6.01
N ARG A 69 -2.43 -17.09 5.30
CA ARG A 69 -3.77 -17.68 5.43
C ARG A 69 -3.99 -18.28 6.81
N TYR A 70 -3.01 -19.01 7.33
CA TYR A 70 -3.10 -19.66 8.64
C TYR A 70 -3.28 -18.62 9.76
N HIS A 71 -2.44 -17.59 9.80
CA HIS A 71 -2.51 -16.54 10.82
C HIS A 71 -3.71 -15.60 10.63
N TRP A 72 -4.16 -15.37 9.39
CA TRP A 72 -5.42 -14.66 9.13
C TRP A 72 -6.61 -15.38 9.76
N ASN A 73 -6.78 -16.68 9.49
CA ASN A 73 -7.89 -17.48 10.00
C ASN A 73 -7.85 -17.63 11.54
N ALA A 74 -6.66 -17.60 12.12
CA ALA A 74 -6.48 -17.69 13.56
C ALA A 74 -6.57 -16.33 14.28
N HIS A 75 -6.71 -15.21 13.55
CA HIS A 75 -6.63 -13.85 14.09
C HIS A 75 -5.31 -13.57 14.85
N ARG A 76 -4.19 -14.05 14.31
CA ARG A 76 -2.85 -13.94 14.89
C ARG A 76 -1.83 -13.32 13.94
N LEU A 77 -2.27 -12.42 13.07
CA LEU A 77 -1.33 -11.66 12.25
C LEU A 77 -0.52 -10.69 13.12
N PRO A 78 0.66 -10.26 12.64
CA PRO A 78 1.42 -9.20 13.30
C PRO A 78 0.54 -7.98 13.58
N GLU A 79 0.74 -7.34 14.74
CA GLU A 79 -0.11 -6.23 15.19
C GLU A 79 -0.08 -5.04 14.22
N ASP A 80 1.10 -4.73 13.68
CA ASP A 80 1.28 -3.68 12.68
C ASP A 80 0.46 -3.98 11.42
N VAL A 81 0.55 -5.21 10.90
CA VAL A 81 -0.22 -5.68 9.74
C VAL A 81 -1.72 -5.62 10.01
N THR A 82 -2.17 -6.10 11.17
CA THR A 82 -3.58 -6.09 11.57
C THR A 82 -4.15 -4.67 11.59
N ARG A 83 -3.45 -3.72 12.23
CA ARG A 83 -3.85 -2.31 12.27
C ARG A 83 -3.96 -1.70 10.87
N HIS A 84 -2.98 -1.97 9.99
CA HIS A 84 -2.99 -1.47 8.62
C HIS A 84 -4.14 -2.05 7.79
N ILE A 85 -4.47 -3.33 7.99
CA ILE A 85 -5.65 -3.96 7.37
C ILE A 85 -6.94 -3.30 7.86
N GLU A 86 -7.07 -3.00 9.14
CA GLU A 86 -8.24 -2.32 9.69
C GLU A 86 -8.42 -0.91 9.10
N LEU A 87 -7.33 -0.14 9.01
CA LEU A 87 -7.34 1.17 8.36
C LEU A 87 -7.82 1.07 6.90
N LEU A 88 -7.32 0.07 6.16
CA LEU A 88 -7.75 -0.19 4.79
C LEU A 88 -9.24 -0.52 4.73
N LYS A 89 -9.70 -1.50 5.51
CA LYS A 89 -11.11 -1.93 5.55
C LYS A 89 -12.06 -0.78 5.92
N ASN A 90 -11.63 0.11 6.81
CA ASN A 90 -12.43 1.25 7.26
C ASN A 90 -12.41 2.43 6.29
N SER A 91 -11.51 2.46 5.30
CA SER A 91 -11.39 3.57 4.34
C SER A 91 -12.26 3.38 3.10
N ASP A 92 -12.87 4.45 2.61
CA ASP A 92 -13.58 4.52 1.33
C ASP A 92 -12.64 4.92 0.18
N LEU A 93 -11.55 5.62 0.53
CA LEU A 93 -10.53 6.12 -0.39
C LEU A 93 -9.13 5.90 0.19
N LEU A 94 -8.27 5.22 -0.56
CA LEU A 94 -6.84 5.07 -0.30
C LEU A 94 -6.04 6.05 -1.17
N LEU A 95 -5.24 6.92 -0.56
CA LEU A 95 -4.27 7.78 -1.24
C LEU A 95 -2.86 7.27 -0.95
N LEU A 96 -2.11 6.92 -1.98
CA LEU A 96 -0.69 6.55 -1.85
C LEU A 96 0.18 7.70 -2.37
N HIS A 97 0.92 8.35 -1.48
CA HIS A 97 1.86 9.44 -1.81
C HIS A 97 3.29 8.94 -1.77
N PHE A 98 3.98 8.96 -2.91
CA PHE A 98 5.36 8.49 -2.99
C PHE A 98 6.14 9.06 -4.18
N PRO A 99 7.47 9.16 -4.08
CA PRO A 99 8.32 9.46 -5.22
C PRO A 99 8.52 8.24 -6.13
N PHE A 100 8.62 8.49 -7.44
CA PHE A 100 8.91 7.47 -8.44
C PHE A 100 10.41 7.12 -8.40
N TRP A 101 10.74 6.00 -7.77
CA TRP A 101 12.12 5.56 -7.57
C TRP A 101 12.37 4.28 -8.36
N TRP A 102 13.41 4.28 -9.18
CA TRP A 102 13.76 3.15 -10.05
C TRP A 102 12.57 2.57 -10.81
N PHE A 103 11.79 3.46 -11.41
CA PHE A 103 10.61 3.13 -12.21
C PHE A 103 9.49 2.42 -11.45
N ALA A 104 9.44 2.55 -10.12
CA ALA A 104 8.43 1.95 -9.27
C ALA A 104 8.16 2.78 -8.00
N MET A 105 7.39 2.19 -7.08
CA MET A 105 7.21 2.69 -5.73
C MET A 105 8.48 2.45 -4.87
N PRO A 106 8.71 3.23 -3.79
CA PRO A 106 9.78 2.95 -2.84
C PRO A 106 9.66 1.56 -2.22
N ALA A 107 10.80 0.95 -1.87
CA ALA A 107 10.84 -0.39 -1.28
C ALA A 107 9.98 -0.52 -0.02
N ILE A 108 9.89 0.53 0.82
CA ILE A 108 9.05 0.51 2.02
C ILE A 108 7.56 0.38 1.69
N LEU A 109 7.10 1.02 0.60
CA LEU A 109 5.71 0.94 0.16
C LEU A 109 5.42 -0.41 -0.47
N LYS A 110 6.36 -0.95 -1.26
CA LYS A 110 6.22 -2.31 -1.81
C LYS A 110 6.17 -3.36 -0.70
N GLY A 111 7.03 -3.26 0.29
CA GLY A 111 7.03 -4.15 1.46
C GLY A 111 5.78 -4.01 2.32
N TRP A 112 5.27 -2.79 2.47
CA TRP A 112 3.95 -2.57 3.08
C TRP A 112 2.85 -3.31 2.32
N MET A 113 2.82 -3.22 0.98
CA MET A 113 1.86 -4.00 0.20
C MET A 113 2.05 -5.51 0.39
N ASP A 114 3.28 -6.01 0.42
CA ASP A 114 3.58 -7.43 0.58
C ASP A 114 3.09 -8.00 1.92
N ARG A 115 3.29 -7.25 3.02
CA ARG A 115 2.89 -7.68 4.37
C ARG A 115 1.42 -7.42 4.68
N VAL A 116 0.84 -6.33 4.16
CA VAL A 116 -0.53 -5.89 4.51
C VAL A 116 -1.59 -6.51 3.60
N PHE A 117 -1.29 -6.77 2.33
CA PHE A 117 -2.24 -7.44 1.43
C PHE A 117 -2.15 -8.95 1.69
N VAL A 118 -2.65 -9.37 2.84
CA VAL A 118 -2.54 -10.75 3.33
C VAL A 118 -3.40 -11.71 2.49
N TYR A 119 -2.80 -12.83 2.10
CA TYR A 119 -3.50 -13.89 1.36
C TYR A 119 -4.43 -14.67 2.29
N GLY A 120 -5.66 -14.96 1.83
CA GLY A 120 -6.74 -15.52 2.64
C GLY A 120 -7.58 -14.47 3.37
N GLY A 121 -7.07 -13.23 3.48
CA GLY A 121 -7.78 -12.11 4.10
C GLY A 121 -8.17 -10.99 3.14
N ILE A 122 -7.18 -10.35 2.52
CA ILE A 122 -7.39 -9.22 1.59
C ILE A 122 -7.59 -9.70 0.15
N TYR A 123 -6.97 -10.83 -0.22
CA TYR A 123 -7.26 -11.52 -1.48
C TYR A 123 -7.08 -13.02 -1.36
N ASP A 124 -7.69 -13.76 -2.28
CA ASP A 124 -7.43 -15.19 -2.46
C ASP A 124 -7.59 -15.57 -3.96
N SER A 125 -7.83 -16.85 -4.26
CA SER A 125 -8.08 -17.32 -5.64
C SER A 125 -9.47 -16.94 -6.17
N SER A 126 -10.47 -16.81 -5.29
CA SER A 126 -11.86 -16.44 -5.63
C SER A 126 -12.10 -14.94 -5.65
N HIS A 127 -11.34 -14.18 -4.85
CA HIS A 127 -11.51 -12.74 -4.67
C HIS A 127 -10.35 -11.98 -5.32
N ARG A 128 -10.44 -11.79 -6.65
CA ARG A 128 -9.45 -11.07 -7.44
C ARG A 128 -10.10 -10.01 -8.32
N HIS A 129 -9.37 -8.92 -8.54
CA HIS A 129 -9.73 -7.83 -9.44
C HIS A 129 -11.13 -7.30 -9.11
N GLN A 130 -12.08 -7.35 -10.05
CA GLN A 130 -13.46 -6.88 -9.87
C GLN A 130 -14.25 -7.61 -8.76
N ASN A 131 -13.76 -8.77 -8.30
CA ASN A 131 -14.33 -9.55 -7.20
C ASN A 131 -13.49 -9.46 -5.92
N GLY A 132 -12.52 -8.53 -5.84
CA GLY A 132 -11.68 -8.33 -4.67
C GLY A 132 -12.47 -7.91 -3.43
N VAL A 133 -11.89 -8.14 -2.25
CA VAL A 133 -12.50 -7.83 -0.95
C VAL A 133 -12.74 -6.33 -0.77
N MET A 134 -11.99 -5.48 -1.48
CA MET A 134 -12.07 -4.03 -1.40
C MET A 134 -13.02 -3.40 -2.44
N LYS A 135 -13.86 -4.21 -3.10
CA LYS A 135 -14.81 -3.74 -4.13
C LYS A 135 -15.64 -2.54 -3.63
N GLY A 136 -15.75 -1.52 -4.47
CA GLY A 136 -16.48 -0.28 -4.18
C GLY A 136 -15.67 0.79 -3.47
N LYS A 137 -14.49 0.46 -2.94
CA LYS A 137 -13.49 1.43 -2.48
C LYS A 137 -12.71 1.97 -3.68
N ARG A 138 -12.06 3.12 -3.48
CA ARG A 138 -11.24 3.77 -4.51
C ARG A 138 -9.81 3.90 -4.03
N ALA A 139 -8.87 3.87 -4.97
CA ALA A 139 -7.47 4.20 -4.70
C ALA A 139 -6.96 5.24 -5.69
N LEU A 140 -6.02 6.08 -5.24
CA LEU A 140 -5.32 7.05 -6.08
C LEU A 140 -3.83 7.05 -5.74
N LEU A 141 -2.99 6.91 -6.77
CA LEU A 141 -1.54 7.10 -6.66
C LEU A 141 -1.21 8.57 -6.91
N THR A 142 -0.56 9.21 -5.95
CA THR A 142 0.03 10.55 -6.10
C THR A 142 1.54 10.39 -6.19
N VAL A 143 2.05 10.46 -7.42
CA VAL A 143 3.44 10.12 -7.73
C VAL A 143 4.20 11.35 -8.18
N SER A 144 5.31 11.66 -7.51
CA SER A 144 6.25 12.70 -7.95
C SER A 144 7.43 12.08 -8.70
N ALA A 145 7.76 12.57 -9.89
CA ALA A 145 8.94 12.16 -10.64
C ALA A 145 9.92 13.33 -10.80
N GLY A 146 11.22 13.03 -10.79
CA GLY A 146 12.25 14.02 -11.12
C GLY A 146 12.38 14.28 -12.64
N ALA A 147 11.94 13.31 -13.45
CA ALA A 147 11.92 13.43 -14.90
C ALA A 147 10.76 14.32 -15.39
N SER A 148 10.93 14.92 -16.57
CA SER A 148 9.87 15.71 -17.20
C SER A 148 8.75 14.83 -17.73
N ALA A 149 7.56 15.41 -17.90
CA ALA A 149 6.42 14.71 -18.49
C ALA A 149 6.73 14.12 -19.89
N ASN A 150 7.54 14.81 -20.70
CA ASN A 150 7.96 14.32 -22.01
C ASN A 150 8.90 13.12 -21.91
N ALA A 151 9.79 13.10 -20.91
CA ALA A 151 10.70 11.97 -20.71
C ALA A 151 9.94 10.71 -20.25
N CYS A 152 8.87 10.88 -19.47
CA CYS A 152 7.98 9.81 -18.98
C CYS A 152 6.80 9.48 -19.92
N ALA A 153 6.76 10.04 -21.12
CA ALA A 153 5.73 9.75 -22.12
C ALA A 153 5.95 8.35 -22.74
N TYR A 154 4.96 7.85 -23.48
CA TYR A 154 5.03 6.50 -24.10
C TYR A 154 6.20 6.32 -25.07
N ASN A 155 6.67 7.41 -25.68
CA ASN A 155 7.83 7.48 -26.57
C ASN A 155 8.99 8.29 -25.95
N GLY A 156 8.89 8.61 -24.65
CA GLY A 156 9.91 9.33 -23.92
C GLY A 156 11.10 8.42 -23.59
N ARG A 157 12.27 9.04 -23.37
CA ARG A 157 13.52 8.30 -23.06
C ARG A 157 13.44 7.43 -21.80
N ASP A 158 12.60 7.82 -20.85
CA ASP A 158 12.43 7.15 -19.56
C ASP A 158 11.23 6.16 -19.61
N GLY A 159 10.53 6.08 -20.75
CA GLY A 159 9.42 5.17 -20.99
C GLY A 159 8.09 5.60 -20.36
N ASP A 160 7.02 4.87 -20.68
CA ASP A 160 5.65 5.18 -20.23
C ASP A 160 5.49 4.95 -18.72
N MET A 161 5.48 6.04 -17.94
CA MET A 161 5.27 5.95 -16.49
C MET A 161 3.92 5.34 -16.13
N ARG A 162 2.86 5.54 -16.93
CA ARG A 162 1.55 4.97 -16.65
C ARG A 162 1.56 3.45 -16.82
N LEU A 163 2.26 2.96 -17.83
CA LEU A 163 2.47 1.52 -18.01
C LEU A 163 3.29 0.93 -16.86
N MET A 164 4.33 1.62 -16.41
CA MET A 164 5.16 1.18 -15.27
C MET A 164 4.38 1.16 -13.96
N LEU A 165 3.40 2.05 -13.79
CA LEU A 165 2.49 2.09 -12.65
C LEU A 165 1.24 1.20 -12.82
N TRP A 166 1.07 0.53 -13.96
CA TRP A 166 -0.06 -0.38 -14.17
C TRP A 166 -0.15 -1.49 -13.11
N PRO A 167 0.96 -2.19 -12.73
CA PRO A 167 0.88 -3.27 -11.75
C PRO A 167 0.29 -2.88 -10.39
N PRO A 168 0.71 -1.79 -9.71
CA PRO A 168 0.09 -1.37 -8.46
C PRO A 168 -1.33 -0.79 -8.62
N ILE A 169 -1.70 -0.25 -9.79
CA ILE A 169 -3.06 0.26 -10.05
C ILE A 169 -4.06 -0.89 -10.21
N HIS A 170 -3.65 -1.99 -10.84
CA HIS A 170 -4.50 -3.14 -11.17
C HIS A 170 -4.18 -4.39 -10.35
N ALA A 171 -3.58 -4.18 -9.16
CA ALA A 171 -3.30 -5.27 -8.24
C ALA A 171 -4.61 -6.03 -7.90
N PRO A 172 -4.55 -7.34 -7.58
CA PRO A 172 -5.75 -8.19 -7.47
C PRO A 172 -6.73 -7.77 -6.37
N THR A 173 -6.35 -6.84 -5.50
CA THR A 173 -7.00 -6.51 -4.25
C THR A 173 -7.91 -5.29 -4.33
N ILE A 174 -7.74 -4.41 -5.33
CA ILE A 174 -8.40 -3.09 -5.44
C ILE A 174 -9.05 -2.95 -6.83
#